data_AF-A0AAV4I9R4-F1
#
_entry.id   AF-A0AAV4I9R4-F1
#
_cell.length_a   1.000
_cell.length_b   1.000
_cell.length_c   1.000
_cell.angle_alpha   90.00
_cell.angle_beta   90.00
_cell.angle_gamma   90.00
#
_symmetry.space_group_name_H-M   'P 1'
#
loop_
_entity.id
_entity.type
_entity.pdbx_description
1 polymer ?
#
loop_
_entity_poly.entity_id
_entity_poly.type
_entity_poly.pdbx_seq_one_letter_code
_entity_poly.pdbx_strand_id
1 'polypeptide(L)'
;MKRDLTHFTVDNYEESLESIIQLKITNQSLYKKCSETPLSLQILELRWRLFGHMLRRDNSIPANLAMLYYLNENSNRGRGRPTTTLPITLNNDLKRLQNKDVQLTTKEDLHKLQKIASQRQEWIAFTARPDDQASGRH
;
A
#
# COMPACT_ATOMS: atom_id res chain seq x y z
N MET A 1 -33.70 15.77 -52.57
CA MET A 1 -33.98 15.36 -51.18
C MET A 1 -32.81 14.51 -50.68
N LYS A 2 -31.73 15.14 -50.24
CA LYS A 2 -30.60 14.45 -49.56
C LYS A 2 -30.61 14.96 -48.13
N ARG A 3 -30.72 14.06 -47.17
CA ARG A 3 -30.73 14.36 -45.73
C ARG A 3 -29.27 14.56 -45.31
N ASP A 4 -28.96 15.72 -44.76
CA ASP A 4 -27.69 15.98 -44.08
C ASP A 4 -27.60 15.08 -42.84
N LEU A 5 -26.58 14.22 -42.82
CA LEU A 5 -26.31 13.22 -41.78
C LEU A 5 -25.16 13.63 -40.84
N THR A 6 -24.80 14.91 -40.81
CA THR A 6 -23.61 15.38 -40.07
C THR A 6 -23.92 15.99 -38.71
N HIS A 7 -25.20 16.19 -38.34
CA HIS A 7 -25.58 16.94 -37.14
C HIS A 7 -26.20 16.12 -36.00
N PHE A 8 -26.19 14.78 -36.06
CA PHE A 8 -26.88 13.94 -35.07
C PHE A 8 -25.96 13.17 -34.10
N THR A 9 -24.64 13.32 -34.21
CA THR A 9 -23.70 12.39 -33.55
C THR A 9 -22.64 13.01 -32.65
N VAL A 10 -22.61 14.32 -32.44
CA VAL A 10 -21.62 14.94 -31.54
C VAL A 10 -22.27 15.42 -30.25
N ASP A 11 -23.37 16.16 -30.36
CA ASP A 11 -24.05 16.78 -29.21
C ASP A 11 -24.60 15.73 -28.21
N ASN A 12 -25.11 14.60 -28.70
CA ASN A 12 -25.62 13.51 -27.85
C ASN A 12 -24.53 12.77 -27.06
N TYR A 13 -23.28 12.74 -27.55
CA TYR A 13 -22.17 12.09 -26.85
C TYR A 13 -21.57 13.02 -25.80
N GLU A 14 -21.48 14.32 -26.07
CA GLU A 14 -21.06 15.31 -25.07
C GLU A 14 -22.09 15.42 -23.93
N GLU A 15 -23.39 15.50 -24.21
CA GLU A 15 -24.42 15.50 -23.16
C GLU A 15 -24.41 14.19 -22.34
N SER A 16 -24.18 13.04 -22.99
CA SER A 16 -24.04 11.76 -22.29
C SER A 16 -22.79 11.70 -21.42
N LEU A 17 -21.66 12.22 -21.89
CA LEU A 17 -20.42 12.23 -21.13
C LEU A 17 -20.48 13.25 -20.00
N GLU A 18 -21.06 14.44 -20.22
CA GLU A 18 -21.31 15.42 -19.17
C GLU A 18 -22.27 14.88 -18.12
N SER A 19 -23.36 14.20 -18.50
CA SER A 19 -24.27 13.48 -17.59
C SER A 19 -23.54 12.43 -16.74
N ILE A 20 -22.61 11.67 -17.33
CA ILE A 20 -21.79 10.68 -16.63
C ILE A 20 -20.73 11.34 -15.73
N ILE A 21 -20.13 12.45 -16.17
CA ILE A 21 -19.11 13.23 -15.45
C ILE A 21 -19.72 14.02 -14.28
N GLN A 22 -20.98 14.46 -14.39
CA GLN A 22 -21.70 15.20 -13.36
C GLN A 22 -22.06 14.33 -12.13
N LEU A 23 -21.96 13.00 -12.25
CA LEU A 23 -22.09 12.08 -11.12
C LEU A 23 -20.79 12.07 -10.31
N LYS A 24 -20.64 13.05 -9.40
CA LYS A 24 -19.58 13.04 -8.38
C LYS A 24 -19.66 11.74 -7.55
N ILE A 25 -18.89 10.74 -7.96
CA ILE A 25 -18.72 9.49 -7.21
C ILE A 25 -17.45 9.60 -6.37
N THR A 26 -17.57 9.27 -5.08
CA THR A 26 -16.39 9.18 -4.21
C THR A 26 -15.61 7.90 -4.52
N ASN A 27 -14.30 7.90 -4.31
CA ASN A 27 -13.48 6.69 -4.46
C ASN A 27 -14.04 5.50 -3.65
N GLN A 28 -14.53 5.76 -2.43
CA GLN A 28 -15.15 4.73 -1.61
C GLN A 28 -16.39 4.11 -2.28
N SER A 29 -17.27 4.95 -2.84
CA SER A 29 -18.45 4.50 -3.56
C SER A 29 -18.08 3.76 -4.85
N LEU A 30 -17.03 4.19 -5.55
CA LEU A 30 -16.53 3.53 -6.75
C LEU A 30 -16.03 2.11 -6.44
N TYR A 31 -15.13 1.96 -5.46
CA TYR A 31 -14.62 0.66 -5.05
C TYR A 31 -15.73 -0.28 -4.58
N LYS A 32 -16.70 0.23 -3.81
CA LYS A 32 -17.86 -0.56 -3.37
C LYS A 32 -18.73 -1.02 -4.54
N LYS A 33 -19.03 -0.13 -5.51
CA LYS A 33 -19.84 -0.48 -6.69
C LYS A 33 -19.15 -1.52 -7.57
N CYS A 34 -17.83 -1.39 -7.76
CA CYS A 34 -17.06 -2.33 -8.57
C CYS A 34 -16.70 -3.61 -7.83
N SER A 35 -16.99 -3.72 -6.52
CA SER A 35 -16.49 -4.80 -5.66
C SER A 35 -14.96 -4.94 -5.69
N GLU A 36 -14.27 -3.82 -5.86
CA GLU A 36 -12.82 -3.75 -6.03
C GLU A 36 -12.12 -3.23 -4.78
N THR A 37 -10.88 -3.66 -4.60
CA THR A 37 -10.00 -3.13 -3.53
C THR A 37 -9.14 -1.98 -4.04
N PRO A 38 -8.95 -0.91 -3.24
CA PRO A 38 -7.98 0.14 -3.57
C PRO A 38 -6.57 -0.41 -3.87
N LEU A 39 -5.96 0.06 -4.95
CA LEU A 39 -4.59 -0.33 -5.33
C LEU A 39 -3.58 -0.05 -4.20
N SER A 40 -3.79 1.02 -3.44
CA SER A 40 -2.93 1.37 -2.29
C SER A 40 -2.94 0.33 -1.16
N LEU A 41 -3.98 -0.52 -1.10
CA LEU A 41 -4.07 -1.64 -0.17
C LEU A 41 -3.36 -2.88 -0.75
N GLN A 42 -3.54 -3.17 -2.04
CA GLN A 42 -2.83 -4.26 -2.70
C GLN A 42 -1.31 -4.05 -2.65
N ILE A 43 -0.85 -2.83 -2.91
CA ILE A 43 0.57 -2.47 -2.80
C ILE A 43 1.08 -2.68 -1.37
N LEU A 44 0.28 -2.32 -0.36
CA LEU A 44 0.64 -2.53 1.04
C LEU A 44 0.81 -4.03 1.32
N GLU A 45 -0.15 -4.87 0.94
CA GLU A 45 -0.07 -6.32 1.13
C GLU A 45 1.15 -6.94 0.44
N LEU A 46 1.39 -6.58 -0.82
CA LEU A 46 2.55 -7.07 -1.59
C LEU A 46 3.88 -6.65 -0.98
N ARG A 47 3.96 -5.40 -0.48
CA ARG A 47 5.16 -4.89 0.19
C ARG A 47 5.47 -5.66 1.46
N TRP A 48 4.48 -5.89 2.31
CA TRP A 48 4.65 -6.66 3.55
C TRP A 48 4.90 -8.14 3.30
N ARG A 49 4.32 -8.70 2.23
CA ARG A 49 4.63 -10.07 1.79
C ARG A 49 6.09 -10.21 1.36
N LEU A 50 6.59 -9.27 0.55
CA LEU A 50 7.99 -9.23 0.13
C LEU A 50 8.93 -9.00 1.31
N PHE A 51 8.60 -8.03 2.17
CA PHE A 51 9.41 -7.72 3.35
C PHE A 51 9.49 -8.91 4.30
N GLY A 52 8.38 -9.60 4.58
CA GLY A 52 8.39 -10.82 5.38
C GLY A 52 9.18 -11.96 4.74
N HIS A 53 9.24 -12.04 3.40
CA HIS A 53 10.14 -12.96 2.71
C HIS A 53 11.60 -12.59 2.97
N MET A 54 11.97 -11.31 2.83
CA MET A 54 13.31 -10.80 3.09
C MET A 54 13.77 -11.06 4.54
N LEU A 55 12.90 -10.82 5.52
CA LEU A 55 13.19 -11.01 6.95
C LEU A 55 13.46 -12.48 7.32
N ARG A 56 12.91 -13.44 6.57
CA ARG A 56 13.14 -14.88 6.76
C ARG A 56 14.41 -15.40 6.10
N ARG A 57 15.07 -14.58 5.27
CA ARG A 57 16.35 -14.93 4.66
C ARG A 57 17.48 -14.65 5.64
N ASP A 58 18.64 -15.21 5.33
CA ASP A 58 19.88 -14.96 6.07
C ASP A 58 20.21 -13.46 6.16
N ASN A 59 20.81 -13.03 7.27
CA ASN A 59 21.15 -11.61 7.49
C ASN A 59 22.24 -11.10 6.52
N SER A 60 23.02 -11.99 5.90
CA SER A 60 24.05 -11.67 4.91
C SER A 60 23.51 -11.30 3.53
N ILE A 61 22.20 -11.49 3.26
CA ILE A 61 21.67 -11.09 1.96
C ILE A 61 21.77 -9.56 1.78
N PRO A 62 22.01 -9.07 0.55
CA PRO A 62 22.17 -7.64 0.32
C PRO A 62 21.04 -6.77 0.86
N ALA A 63 19.79 -7.26 0.79
CA ALA A 63 18.62 -6.52 1.25
C ALA A 63 18.58 -6.33 2.78
N ASN A 64 18.95 -7.36 3.54
CA ASN A 64 19.06 -7.29 5.01
C ASN A 64 20.24 -6.39 5.42
N LEU A 65 21.38 -6.51 4.74
CA LEU A 65 22.54 -5.64 4.97
C LEU A 65 22.22 -4.16 4.70
N ALA A 66 21.52 -3.85 3.61
CA ALA A 66 21.10 -2.49 3.29
C ALA A 66 20.13 -1.93 4.35
N MET A 67 19.21 -2.75 4.85
CA MET A 67 18.31 -2.38 5.94
C MET A 67 19.08 -2.07 7.23
N LEU A 68 20.01 -2.95 7.62
CA LEU A 68 20.86 -2.75 8.79
C LEU A 68 21.75 -1.51 8.66
N TYR A 69 22.29 -1.26 7.45
CA TYR A 69 23.09 -0.08 7.16
C TYR A 69 22.25 1.20 7.35
N TYR A 70 21.05 1.26 6.76
CA TYR A 70 20.14 2.39 6.92
C TYR A 70 19.78 2.65 8.38
N LEU A 71 19.55 1.60 9.18
CA LEU A 71 19.18 1.71 10.59
C LEU A 71 20.38 2.07 11.50
N ASN A 72 21.62 1.93 11.01
CA ASN A 72 22.84 2.36 11.73
C ASN A 72 23.21 3.81 11.51
N GLU A 73 22.76 4.42 10.41
CA GLU A 73 23.09 5.80 10.13
C GLU A 73 22.41 6.71 11.17
N ASN A 74 23.22 7.17 12.13
CA ASN A 74 22.87 8.22 13.09
C ASN A 74 22.63 9.53 12.34
N SER A 75 21.41 9.69 11.84
CA SER A 75 20.66 10.94 11.64
C SER A 75 21.46 12.20 11.31
N ASN A 76 22.28 12.18 10.26
CA ASN A 76 22.51 13.38 9.42
C ASN A 76 21.66 13.24 8.16
N ARG A 77 20.35 13.06 8.35
CA ARG A 77 19.39 13.12 7.24
C ARG A 77 19.35 14.58 6.78
N GLY A 78 20.08 14.90 5.71
CA GLY A 78 20.13 16.24 5.15
C GLY A 78 18.72 16.81 4.99
N ARG A 79 18.53 18.07 5.41
CA ARG A 79 17.28 18.81 5.18
C ARG A 79 16.99 18.83 3.68
N GLY A 80 15.83 18.34 3.26
CA GLY A 80 15.48 18.26 1.85
C GLY A 80 14.17 17.51 1.59
N ARG A 81 14.02 17.01 0.35
CA ARG A 81 12.84 16.26 -0.12
C ARG A 81 12.51 15.10 0.83
N PRO A 82 11.22 14.91 1.18
CA PRO A 82 10.79 13.73 1.92
C PRO A 82 11.33 12.46 1.26
N THR A 83 12.11 11.70 2.02
CA THR A 83 12.72 10.47 1.51
C THR A 83 11.66 9.38 1.48
N THR A 84 11.48 8.76 0.31
CA THR A 84 10.57 7.61 0.12
C THR A 84 11.35 6.30 0.28
N THR A 85 12.28 6.25 1.23
CA THR A 85 13.05 5.02 1.47
C THR A 85 12.15 3.95 2.06
N LEU A 86 12.48 2.69 1.79
CA LEU A 86 11.70 1.54 2.25
C LEU A 86 11.37 1.60 3.76
N PRO A 87 12.29 1.93 4.68
CA PRO A 87 11.98 1.97 6.11
C PRO A 87 10.95 3.06 6.48
N ILE A 88 10.97 4.21 5.81
CA ILE A 88 9.99 5.28 6.02
C ILE A 88 8.61 4.83 5.52
N THR A 89 8.57 4.21 4.34
CA THR A 89 7.33 3.65 3.78
C THR A 89 6.76 2.56 4.69
N LEU A 90 7.58 1.64 5.19
CA LEU A 90 7.15 0.58 6.12
C LEU A 90 6.61 1.16 7.43
N ASN A 91 7.28 2.16 8.01
CA ASN A 91 6.78 2.84 9.21
C ASN A 91 5.43 3.54 8.97
N ASN A 92 5.20 4.11 7.79
CA ASN A 92 3.91 4.68 7.46
C ASN A 92 2.82 3.61 7.25
N ASP A 93 3.17 2.44 6.72
CA ASP A 93 2.23 1.34 6.60
C ASP A 93 1.82 0.75 7.95
N LEU A 94 2.70 0.69 8.94
CA LEU A 94 2.38 0.19 10.28
C LEU A 94 1.16 0.92 10.87
N LYS A 95 0.98 2.22 10.57
CA LYS A 95 -0.19 3.02 10.97
C LYS A 95 -1.52 2.54 10.34
N ARG A 96 -1.45 1.81 9.23
CA ARG A 96 -2.59 1.25 8.49
C ARG A 96 -2.86 -0.22 8.84
N LEU A 97 -1.96 -0.86 9.57
CA LEU A 97 -2.08 -2.23 10.06
C LEU A 97 -2.67 -2.26 11.46
N GLN A 98 -2.94 -3.46 11.99
CA GLN A 98 -3.39 -3.64 13.38
C GLN A 98 -2.32 -3.21 14.39
N ASN A 99 -1.04 -3.41 14.08
CA ASN A 99 0.10 -3.17 14.97
C ASN A 99 0.68 -1.74 14.83
N LYS A 100 -0.14 -0.73 15.12
CA LYS A 100 0.20 0.69 14.90
C LYS A 100 1.31 1.23 15.81
N ASP A 101 1.50 0.60 16.97
CA ASP A 101 2.49 1.02 17.98
C ASP A 101 3.91 0.52 17.68
N VAL A 102 4.04 -0.38 16.70
CA VAL A 102 5.35 -0.89 16.27
C VAL A 102 6.03 0.12 15.36
N GLN A 103 7.35 0.22 15.51
CA GLN A 103 8.19 1.06 14.68
C GLN A 103 9.38 0.25 14.17
N LEU A 104 9.92 0.65 13.03
CA LEU A 104 11.15 0.14 12.43
C LEU A 104 12.15 1.29 12.36
N THR A 105 12.79 1.59 13.49
CA THR A 105 13.75 2.71 13.60
C THR A 105 15.13 2.26 14.03
N THR A 106 15.21 1.12 14.72
CA THR A 106 16.44 0.55 15.25
C THR A 106 16.71 -0.84 14.71
N LYS A 107 17.93 -1.35 14.90
CA LYS A 107 18.28 -2.75 14.61
C LYS A 107 17.46 -3.72 15.46
N GLU A 108 17.22 -3.36 16.70
CA GLU A 108 16.43 -4.14 17.65
C GLU A 108 15.00 -4.31 17.15
N ASP A 109 14.42 -3.27 16.57
CA ASP A 109 13.11 -3.35 15.93
C ASP A 109 13.10 -4.32 14.74
N LEU A 110 14.14 -4.26 13.90
CA LEU A 110 14.30 -5.19 12.79
C LEU A 110 14.38 -6.65 13.29
N HIS A 111 15.15 -6.92 14.33
CA HIS A 111 15.25 -8.26 14.93
C HIS A 111 13.92 -8.74 15.51
N LYS A 112 13.13 -7.86 16.16
CA LYS A 112 11.77 -8.20 16.61
C LYS A 112 10.89 -8.61 15.42
N LEU A 113 10.92 -7.83 14.33
CA LEU A 113 10.16 -8.15 13.13
C LEU A 113 10.63 -9.45 12.48
N GLN A 114 11.94 -9.75 12.48
CA GLN A 114 12.46 -11.04 12.00
C GLN A 114 11.93 -12.22 12.81
N LYS A 115 11.88 -12.08 14.14
CA LYS A 115 11.32 -13.12 15.02
C LYS A 115 9.85 -13.40 14.69
N ILE A 116 9.05 -12.36 14.54
CA ILE A 116 7.62 -12.48 14.14
C ILE A 116 7.52 -13.08 12.73
N ALA A 117 8.32 -12.60 11.78
CA ALA A 117 8.28 -13.04 10.38
C ALA A 117 8.65 -14.52 10.20
N SER A 118 9.51 -15.03 11.07
CA SER A 118 9.94 -16.44 11.10
C SER A 118 8.75 -17.38 11.34
N GLN A 119 7.76 -16.93 12.11
CA GLN A 119 6.52 -17.65 12.32
C GLN A 119 5.47 -17.18 11.32
N ARG A 120 5.13 -18.03 10.34
CA ARG A 120 4.23 -17.64 9.24
C ARG A 120 2.86 -17.13 9.74
N GLN A 121 2.27 -17.79 10.72
CA GLN A 121 0.97 -17.40 11.26
C GLN A 121 1.05 -16.08 12.04
N GLU A 122 2.10 -15.89 12.83
CA GLU A 122 2.32 -14.61 13.52
C GLU A 122 2.53 -13.48 12.52
N TRP A 123 3.26 -13.71 11.43
CA TRP A 123 3.44 -12.71 10.37
C TRP A 123 2.13 -12.33 9.68
N ILE A 124 1.26 -13.31 9.40
CA ILE A 124 -0.06 -13.05 8.81
C ILE A 124 -0.90 -12.22 9.76
N ALA A 125 -1.00 -12.61 11.04
CA ALA A 125 -1.73 -11.85 12.05
C ALA A 125 -1.14 -10.44 12.25
N PHE A 126 0.19 -10.33 12.24
CA PHE A 126 0.90 -9.07 12.40
C PHE A 126 0.62 -8.08 11.26
N THR A 127 0.56 -8.58 10.03
CA THR A 127 0.35 -7.80 8.81
C THR A 127 -1.12 -7.69 8.39
N ALA A 128 -2.04 -8.21 9.21
CA ALA A 128 -3.47 -8.09 8.98
C ALA A 128 -3.92 -6.63 9.05
N ARG A 129 -4.86 -6.25 8.18
CA ARG A 129 -5.52 -4.96 8.27
C ARG A 129 -6.63 -5.02 9.31
N PRO A 130 -7.02 -3.88 9.90
CA PRO A 130 -8.17 -3.84 10.80
C PRO A 130 -9.46 -4.38 10.14
N ASP A 131 -9.65 -4.08 8.85
CA ASP A 131 -10.88 -4.43 8.11
C ASP A 131 -10.97 -5.91 7.72
N ASP A 132 -9.85 -6.65 7.74
CA ASP A 132 -9.81 -8.08 7.37
C ASP A 132 -10.53 -8.95 8.40
N GLN A 133 -10.51 -8.56 9.68
CA GLN A 133 -11.21 -9.29 10.74
C GLN A 133 -12.73 -9.09 10.71
N ALA A 134 -13.22 -8.01 10.09
CA ALA A 134 -14.65 -7.77 9.90
C ALA A 134 -15.24 -8.51 8.69
N SER A 135 -14.40 -8.95 7.73
CA SER A 135 -14.85 -9.51 6.46
C SER A 135 -14.67 -11.03 6.31
N GLY A 136 -14.14 -11.73 7.32
CA GLY A 136 -14.03 -13.20 7.31
C GLY A 136 -13.17 -13.80 6.20
N ARG A 137 -12.26 -13.02 5.60
CA ARG A 137 -11.29 -13.52 4.61
C ARG A 137 -10.06 -14.04 5.37
N HIS A 138 -9.99 -15.36 5.52
CA HIS A 138 -8.81 -16.09 5.99
C HIS A 138 -7.88 -16.44 4.82
#